data_AF-A0A2M7XXL0-F1
#
_entry.id   AF-A0A2M7XXL0-F1
#
_cell.length_a   1.000
_cell.length_b   1.000
_cell.length_c   1.000
_cell.angle_alpha   90.00
_cell.angle_beta   90.00
_cell.angle_gamma   90.00
#
_symmetry.space_group_name_H-M   'P 1'
#
loop_
_entity.id
_entity.type
_entity.pdbx_description
1 polymer ?
#
loop_
_entity_poly.entity_id
_entity_poly.type
_entity_poly.pdbx_seq_one_letter_code
_entity_poly.pdbx_strand_id
1 'polypeptide(L)'
;MLLGMNKKKSKKQMSSLLTKVREVIIPFVVSFITVFLLVYISPNLFKIKKEQTSAPKPKLKELIELEKYLYIDPMTVIKLIDSSDKKVILVDIRDETSYKKAHIRGAKNYLIDQTKNNLKEFKNKKVIIYGDTSFSISSKEVALFLLEKGVDARLMSVGWNEFRHFKNFWVPESQWSEIDINKYIQTNE
;
A
#
# COMPACT_ATOMS: atom_id res chain seq x y z
N MET A 1 68.58 -61.05 35.34
CA MET A 1 68.12 -60.49 34.04
C MET A 1 66.59 -60.54 33.84
N LEU A 2 65.82 -61.30 34.64
CA LEU A 2 64.37 -61.54 34.41
C LEU A 2 63.41 -60.42 34.89
N LEU A 3 63.83 -59.54 35.80
CA LEU A 3 62.99 -58.45 36.36
C LEU A 3 62.76 -57.26 35.40
N GLY A 4 63.68 -57.02 34.45
CA GLY A 4 63.60 -55.90 33.51
C GLY A 4 62.65 -56.14 32.32
N MET A 5 62.43 -57.40 31.96
CA MET A 5 61.58 -57.78 30.81
C MET A 5 60.08 -57.58 31.12
N ASN A 6 59.67 -57.81 32.37
CA ASN A 6 58.25 -57.71 32.77
C ASN A 6 57.75 -56.25 32.80
N LYS A 7 58.59 -55.30 33.26
CA LYS A 7 58.28 -53.86 33.22
C LYS A 7 58.18 -53.30 31.80
N LYS A 8 59.01 -53.77 30.85
CA LYS A 8 58.92 -53.35 29.44
C LYS A 8 57.66 -53.85 28.74
N LYS A 9 57.23 -55.10 29.01
CA LYS A 9 55.96 -55.66 28.50
C LYS A 9 54.75 -54.88 29.04
N SER A 10 54.72 -54.61 30.35
CA SER A 10 53.70 -53.81 31.01
C SER A 10 53.59 -52.39 30.42
N LYS A 11 54.72 -51.68 30.25
CA LYS A 11 54.72 -50.34 29.63
C LYS A 11 54.23 -50.33 28.18
N LYS A 12 54.60 -51.34 27.38
CA LYS A 12 54.16 -51.46 25.97
C LYS A 12 52.66 -51.78 25.87
N GLN A 13 52.15 -52.58 26.80
CA GLN A 13 50.73 -52.91 26.89
C GLN A 13 49.90 -51.70 27.37
N MET A 14 50.43 -50.94 28.35
CA MET A 14 49.85 -49.68 28.81
C MET A 14 49.85 -48.61 27.71
N SER A 15 50.94 -48.47 26.95
CA SER A 15 50.99 -47.52 25.82
C SER A 15 50.01 -47.91 24.71
N SER A 16 49.87 -49.20 24.40
CA SER A 16 48.90 -49.69 23.40
C SER A 16 47.45 -49.46 23.82
N LEU A 17 47.15 -49.66 25.11
CA LEU A 17 45.85 -49.34 25.69
C LEU A 17 45.57 -47.84 25.60
N LEU A 18 46.55 -46.99 25.92
CA LEU A 18 46.43 -45.54 25.78
C LEU A 18 46.18 -45.12 24.31
N THR A 19 46.81 -45.77 23.32
CA THR A 19 46.54 -45.50 21.90
C THR A 19 45.12 -45.88 21.50
N LYS A 20 44.63 -47.05 21.92
CA LYS A 20 43.26 -47.51 21.64
C LYS A 20 42.21 -46.62 22.30
N VAL A 21 42.44 -46.21 23.54
CA VAL A 21 41.57 -45.27 24.26
C VAL A 21 41.52 -43.93 23.53
N ARG A 22 42.66 -43.44 23.03
CA ARG A 22 42.72 -42.21 22.23
C ARG A 22 41.95 -42.33 20.91
N GLU A 23 42.09 -43.43 20.19
CA GLU A 23 41.39 -43.69 18.92
C GLU A 23 39.87 -43.76 19.09
N VAL A 24 39.38 -44.16 20.26
CA VAL A 24 37.94 -44.19 20.56
C VAL A 24 37.45 -42.86 21.13
N ILE A 25 38.16 -42.25 22.08
CA ILE A 25 37.66 -41.04 22.76
C ILE A 25 37.70 -39.81 21.86
N ILE A 26 38.76 -39.62 21.06
CA ILE A 26 38.89 -38.44 20.20
C ILE A 26 37.69 -38.27 19.25
N PRO A 27 37.23 -39.27 18.47
CA PRO A 27 36.09 -39.07 17.58
C PRO A 27 34.78 -38.78 18.33
N PHE A 28 34.59 -39.32 19.54
CA PHE A 28 33.45 -38.98 20.38
C PHE A 28 33.50 -37.53 20.87
N VAL A 29 34.67 -37.04 21.29
CA VAL A 29 34.85 -35.63 21.70
C VAL A 29 34.66 -34.68 20.52
N VAL A 30 35.22 -35.01 19.35
CA VAL A 30 35.05 -34.21 18.13
C VAL A 30 33.58 -34.18 17.71
N SER A 31 32.88 -35.31 17.72
CA SER A 31 31.43 -35.39 17.44
C SER A 31 30.61 -34.57 18.43
N PHE A 32 30.96 -34.60 19.72
CA PHE A 32 30.29 -33.80 20.72
C PHE A 32 30.49 -32.30 20.50
N ILE A 33 31.71 -31.88 20.13
CA ILE A 33 32.03 -30.48 19.83
C ILE A 33 31.30 -30.03 18.56
N THR A 34 31.22 -30.84 17.51
CA THR A 34 30.52 -30.46 16.27
C THR A 34 29.02 -30.32 16.50
N VAL A 35 28.40 -31.24 17.24
CA VAL A 35 26.99 -31.13 17.64
C VAL A 35 26.77 -29.90 18.53
N PHE A 36 27.66 -29.64 19.48
CA PHE A 36 27.57 -28.47 20.35
C PHE A 36 27.67 -27.17 19.55
N LEU A 37 28.62 -27.06 18.62
CA LEU A 37 28.76 -25.91 17.74
C LEU A 37 27.53 -25.73 16.84
N LEU A 38 26.98 -26.81 16.27
CA LEU A 38 25.75 -26.74 15.49
C LEU A 38 24.55 -26.29 16.34
N VAL A 39 24.40 -26.79 17.57
CA VAL A 39 23.29 -26.43 18.46
C VAL A 39 23.42 -25.02 19.02
N TYR A 40 24.64 -24.53 19.30
CA TYR A 40 24.83 -23.21 19.93
C TYR A 40 25.09 -22.08 18.92
N ILE A 41 25.70 -22.36 17.76
CA ILE A 41 26.00 -21.35 16.73
C ILE A 41 24.82 -21.23 15.75
N SER A 42 24.16 -22.32 15.36
CA SER A 42 23.04 -22.27 14.40
C SER A 42 21.83 -21.45 14.84
N PRO A 43 21.44 -21.37 16.14
CA PRO A 43 20.34 -20.50 16.56
C PRO A 43 20.59 -19.02 16.29
N ASN A 44 21.88 -18.60 16.25
CA ASN A 44 22.23 -17.22 15.91
C ASN A 44 22.22 -16.96 14.40
N LEU A 45 22.46 -17.99 13.56
CA LEU A 45 22.33 -17.91 12.10
C LEU A 45 20.87 -17.89 11.64
N PHE A 46 19.97 -18.52 12.41
CA PHE A 46 18.52 -18.53 12.20
C PHE A 46 17.76 -17.48 13.03
N LYS A 47 18.40 -16.37 13.41
CA LYS A 47 17.65 -15.15 13.70
C LYS A 47 17.11 -14.60 12.38
N ILE A 48 16.08 -15.27 11.85
CA ILE A 48 15.22 -14.76 10.80
C ILE A 48 14.81 -13.37 11.25
N LYS A 49 15.34 -12.35 10.57
CA LYS A 49 14.98 -10.95 10.76
C LYS A 49 13.47 -10.92 10.60
N LYS A 50 12.73 -10.76 11.70
CA LYS A 50 11.28 -10.55 11.67
C LYS A 50 11.07 -9.30 10.81
N GLU A 51 10.75 -9.53 9.54
CA GLU A 51 10.30 -8.49 8.64
C GLU A 51 9.06 -7.89 9.29
N GLN A 52 9.10 -6.60 9.62
CA GLN A 52 8.00 -5.94 10.31
C GLN A 52 6.75 -6.03 9.42
N THR A 53 5.80 -6.87 9.82
CA THR A 53 4.59 -7.19 9.07
C THR A 53 3.50 -6.10 9.14
N SER A 54 3.80 -4.89 9.61
CA SER A 54 2.82 -3.79 9.64
C SER A 54 3.49 -2.42 9.57
N ALA A 55 2.86 -1.49 8.82
CA ALA A 55 3.30 -0.11 8.73
C ALA A 55 3.33 0.56 10.12
N PRO A 56 4.34 1.38 10.45
CA PRO A 56 4.37 2.11 11.70
C PRO A 56 3.10 2.95 11.91
N LYS A 57 2.48 2.86 13.10
CA LYS A 57 1.24 3.61 13.43
C LYS A 57 1.27 5.10 13.05
N PRO A 58 2.38 5.86 13.23
CA PRO A 58 2.46 7.25 12.80
C PRO A 58 2.32 7.45 11.28
N LYS A 59 2.97 6.58 10.49
CA LYS A 59 2.93 6.62 9.02
C LYS A 59 1.54 6.29 8.48
N LEU A 60 0.82 5.37 9.16
CA LEU A 60 -0.57 5.06 8.84
C LEU A 60 -1.49 6.26 9.09
N LYS A 61 -1.32 6.97 10.21
CA LYS A 61 -2.11 8.17 10.51
C LYS A 61 -1.88 9.26 9.46
N GLU A 62 -0.62 9.50 9.10
CA GLU A 62 -0.25 10.46 8.06
C GLU A 62 -0.91 10.13 6.71
N LEU A 63 -0.84 8.86 6.29
CA LEU A 63 -1.49 8.39 5.06
C LEU A 63 -3.00 8.60 5.08
N ILE A 64 -3.67 8.26 6.19
CA ILE A 64 -5.12 8.45 6.34
C ILE A 64 -5.50 9.93 6.26
N GLU A 65 -4.73 10.83 6.88
CA GLU A 65 -5.00 12.26 6.81
C GLU A 65 -4.76 12.82 5.39
N LEU A 66 -3.74 12.33 4.68
CA LEU A 66 -3.50 12.67 3.28
C LEU A 66 -4.62 12.15 2.37
N GLU A 67 -5.13 10.94 2.59
CA GLU A 67 -6.25 10.40 1.83
C GLU A 67 -7.54 11.16 2.08
N LYS A 68 -7.87 11.48 3.33
CA LYS A 68 -9.03 12.33 3.68
C LYS A 68 -8.94 13.72 3.07
N TYR A 69 -7.73 14.25 2.97
CA TYR A 69 -7.48 15.51 2.29
C TYR A 69 -7.71 15.30 0.79
N LEU A 70 -7.01 14.36 0.16
CA LEU A 70 -7.03 14.20 -1.29
C LEU A 70 -8.40 13.81 -1.84
N TYR A 71 -9.13 12.92 -1.17
CA TYR A 71 -10.38 12.39 -1.67
C TYR A 71 -11.61 13.07 -1.06
N ILE A 72 -12.67 13.19 -1.86
CA ILE A 72 -13.99 13.63 -1.43
C ILE A 72 -15.01 12.53 -1.72
N ASP A 73 -15.87 12.28 -0.72
CA ASP A 73 -16.95 11.31 -0.81
C ASP A 73 -18.06 11.75 -1.79
N PRO A 74 -18.66 10.86 -2.60
CA PRO A 74 -19.61 11.25 -3.63
C PRO A 74 -20.94 11.77 -3.06
N MET A 75 -21.32 11.35 -1.85
CA MET A 75 -22.46 11.92 -1.13
C MET A 75 -22.22 13.39 -0.77
N THR A 76 -20.97 13.74 -0.46
CA THR A 76 -20.59 15.14 -0.25
C THR A 76 -20.69 15.92 -1.55
N VAL A 77 -20.28 15.34 -2.68
CA VAL A 77 -20.42 15.97 -4.01
C VAL A 77 -21.89 16.23 -4.34
N ILE A 78 -22.79 15.27 -4.09
CA ILE A 78 -24.24 15.46 -4.26
C ILE A 78 -24.78 16.65 -3.46
N LYS A 79 -24.38 16.78 -2.18
CA LYS A 79 -24.77 17.92 -1.33
C LYS A 79 -24.25 19.25 -1.86
N LEU A 80 -23.04 19.25 -2.43
CA LEU A 80 -22.45 20.45 -3.07
C LEU A 80 -23.22 20.84 -4.34
N ILE A 81 -23.67 19.85 -5.13
CA ILE A 81 -24.52 20.08 -6.30
C ILE A 81 -25.88 20.66 -5.87
N ASP A 82 -26.52 20.07 -4.86
CA ASP A 82 -27.83 20.53 -4.37
C ASP A 82 -27.78 21.94 -3.76
N SER A 83 -26.69 22.28 -3.07
CA SER A 83 -26.49 23.64 -2.52
C SER A 83 -26.10 24.68 -3.56
N SER A 84 -25.79 24.28 -4.80
CA SER A 84 -25.36 25.19 -5.88
C SER A 84 -24.20 26.11 -5.46
N ASP A 85 -23.24 25.59 -4.68
CA ASP A 85 -22.12 26.38 -4.17
C ASP A 85 -21.19 26.81 -5.31
N LYS A 86 -21.21 28.11 -5.63
CA LYS A 86 -20.38 28.72 -6.68
C LYS A 86 -18.87 28.68 -6.38
N LYS A 87 -18.48 28.38 -5.13
CA LYS A 87 -17.07 28.19 -4.74
C LYS A 87 -16.56 26.80 -5.09
N VAL A 88 -17.42 25.88 -5.53
CA VAL A 88 -17.05 24.55 -5.98
C VAL A 88 -17.10 24.49 -7.50
N ILE A 89 -16.12 23.81 -8.08
CA ILE A 89 -16.12 23.46 -9.50
C ILE A 89 -15.89 21.97 -9.64
N LEU A 90 -16.80 21.31 -10.34
CA LEU A 90 -16.71 19.90 -10.66
C LEU A 90 -16.09 19.75 -12.06
N VAL A 91 -15.05 18.94 -12.17
CA VAL A 91 -14.23 18.81 -13.37
C VAL A 91 -14.27 17.35 -13.84
N ASP A 92 -14.81 17.16 -15.04
CA ASP A 92 -14.81 15.91 -15.77
C ASP A 92 -13.60 15.89 -16.71
N ILE A 93 -12.64 15.01 -16.46
CA ILE A 93 -11.41 14.91 -17.28
C ILE A 93 -11.51 13.88 -18.40
N ARG A 94 -12.68 13.27 -18.62
CA ARG A 94 -12.90 12.30 -19.70
C ARG A 94 -12.86 12.99 -21.06
N ASP A 95 -12.82 12.18 -22.11
CA ASP A 95 -12.92 12.70 -23.47
C ASP A 95 -14.24 13.42 -23.72
N GLU A 96 -14.22 14.36 -24.67
CA GLU A 96 -15.36 15.22 -24.98
C GLU A 96 -16.59 14.41 -25.44
N THR A 97 -16.39 13.28 -26.12
CA THR A 97 -17.49 12.42 -26.60
C THR A 97 -18.21 11.79 -25.42
N SER A 98 -17.45 11.23 -24.47
CA SER A 98 -17.99 10.65 -23.24
C SER A 98 -18.70 11.70 -22.37
N TYR A 99 -18.13 12.90 -22.22
CA TYR A 99 -18.75 14.00 -21.50
C TYR A 99 -20.07 14.45 -22.13
N LYS A 100 -20.08 14.68 -23.46
CA LYS A 100 -21.28 15.12 -24.18
C LYS A 100 -22.42 14.12 -24.08
N LYS A 101 -22.10 12.82 -24.16
CA LYS A 101 -23.10 11.76 -24.01
C LYS A 101 -23.81 11.84 -22.66
N ALA A 102 -23.05 11.92 -21.58
CA ALA A 102 -23.57 12.11 -20.23
C ALA A 102 -22.44 12.45 -19.25
N HIS A 103 -22.70 13.37 -18.32
CA HIS A 103 -21.77 13.76 -17.26
C HIS A 103 -22.51 14.14 -15.98
N ILE A 104 -21.78 14.39 -14.89
CA ILE A 104 -22.39 14.83 -13.64
C ILE A 104 -22.90 16.26 -13.79
N ARG A 105 -24.12 16.53 -13.36
CA ARG A 105 -24.78 17.84 -13.49
C ARG A 105 -23.91 18.95 -12.94
N GLY A 106 -23.64 19.98 -13.76
CA GLY A 106 -22.80 21.12 -13.40
C GLY A 106 -21.29 20.87 -13.52
N ALA A 107 -20.85 19.68 -13.91
CA ALA A 107 -19.45 19.41 -14.24
C ALA A 107 -19.05 20.13 -15.53
N LYS A 108 -17.81 20.61 -15.56
CA LYS A 108 -17.17 21.16 -16.77
C LYS A 108 -16.15 20.17 -17.30
N ASN A 109 -16.12 19.98 -18.61
CA ASN A 109 -15.09 19.16 -19.25
C ASN A 109 -13.79 19.96 -19.38
N TYR A 110 -12.72 19.46 -18.77
CA TYR A 110 -11.37 19.98 -18.99
C TYR A 110 -10.45 18.82 -19.29
N LEU A 111 -9.99 18.74 -20.53
CA LEU A 111 -8.91 17.83 -20.89
C LEU A 111 -7.63 18.27 -20.16
N ILE A 112 -6.74 17.32 -19.88
CA ILE A 112 -5.52 17.51 -19.09
C ILE A 112 -4.73 18.76 -19.52
N ASP A 113 -4.56 18.97 -20.82
CA ASP A 113 -3.80 20.11 -21.36
C ASP A 113 -4.55 21.45 -21.25
N GLN A 114 -5.88 21.44 -21.27
CA GLN A 114 -6.69 22.64 -21.08
C GLN A 114 -6.66 23.11 -19.62
N THR A 115 -6.60 22.16 -18.68
CA THR A 115 -6.51 22.44 -17.25
C THR A 115 -5.24 23.22 -16.90
N LYS A 116 -4.12 22.92 -17.57
CA LYS A 116 -2.84 23.61 -17.38
C LYS A 116 -2.89 25.09 -17.78
N ASN A 117 -3.68 25.42 -18.80
CA ASN A 117 -3.78 26.77 -19.35
C ASN A 117 -4.82 27.66 -18.63
N ASN A 118 -5.75 27.07 -17.87
CA ASN A 118 -6.90 27.76 -17.28
C ASN A 118 -6.85 27.90 -15.75
N LEU A 119 -5.65 27.92 -15.15
CA LEU A 119 -5.46 28.05 -13.69
C LEU A 119 -6.23 29.21 -13.03
N LYS A 120 -6.46 30.31 -13.76
CA LYS A 120 -7.24 31.47 -13.26
C LYS A 120 -8.66 31.10 -12.87
N GLU A 121 -9.29 30.14 -13.56
CA GLU A 121 -10.66 29.75 -13.31
C GLU A 121 -10.84 28.94 -12.02
N PHE A 122 -9.79 28.22 -11.63
CA PHE A 122 -9.74 27.39 -10.43
C PHE A 122 -9.31 28.15 -9.18
N LYS A 123 -8.75 29.36 -9.34
CA LYS A 123 -8.27 30.16 -8.22
C LYS A 123 -9.41 30.49 -7.25
N ASN A 124 -9.15 30.32 -5.95
CA ASN A 124 -10.11 30.54 -4.86
C ASN A 124 -11.37 29.65 -4.91
N LYS A 125 -11.34 28.55 -5.68
CA LYS A 125 -12.40 27.55 -5.71
C LYS A 125 -11.87 26.22 -5.23
N LYS A 126 -12.78 25.41 -4.67
CA LYS A 126 -12.56 24.00 -4.43
C LYS A 126 -12.83 23.24 -5.73
N VAL A 127 -11.81 22.60 -6.28
CA VAL A 127 -11.90 21.79 -7.50
C VAL A 127 -12.11 20.34 -7.11
N ILE A 128 -13.15 19.71 -7.67
CA ILE A 128 -13.41 18.29 -7.50
C ILE A 128 -13.24 17.63 -8.86
N ILE A 129 -12.36 16.65 -8.96
CA ILE A 129 -11.98 16.01 -10.21
C ILE A 129 -12.49 14.58 -10.24
N TYR A 130 -13.00 14.14 -11.38
CA TYR A 130 -13.27 12.73 -11.65
C TYR A 130 -12.94 12.37 -13.11
N GLY A 131 -12.60 11.09 -13.32
CA GLY A 131 -12.45 10.47 -14.63
C GLY A 131 -13.41 9.29 -14.79
N ASP A 132 -13.08 8.33 -15.66
CA ASP A 132 -13.96 7.18 -15.91
C ASP A 132 -14.17 6.29 -14.70
N THR A 133 -13.11 5.99 -13.95
CA THR A 133 -13.13 5.07 -12.81
C THR A 133 -12.40 5.66 -11.61
N SER A 134 -12.67 5.10 -10.43
CA SER A 134 -11.96 5.40 -9.18
C SER A 134 -10.44 5.21 -9.26
N PHE A 135 -9.97 4.42 -10.23
CA PHE A 135 -8.56 4.09 -10.42
C PHE A 135 -7.86 4.92 -11.51
N SER A 136 -8.52 5.94 -12.07
CA SER A 136 -7.95 6.81 -13.10
C SER A 136 -6.65 7.48 -12.64
N ILE A 137 -5.53 7.11 -13.26
CA ILE A 137 -4.21 7.74 -13.01
C ILE A 137 -4.23 9.20 -13.46
N SER A 138 -4.84 9.48 -14.62
CA SER A 138 -4.95 10.84 -15.16
C SER A 138 -5.65 11.81 -14.21
N SER A 139 -6.68 11.35 -13.47
CA SER A 139 -7.34 12.18 -12.47
C SER A 139 -6.37 12.60 -11.36
N LYS A 140 -5.55 11.66 -10.89
CA LYS A 140 -4.53 11.89 -9.85
C LYS A 140 -3.45 12.86 -10.33
N GLU A 141 -2.98 12.71 -11.57
CA GLU A 141 -1.99 13.61 -12.17
C GLU A 141 -2.52 15.05 -12.27
N VAL A 142 -3.77 15.22 -12.70
CA VAL A 142 -4.41 16.54 -12.77
C VAL A 142 -4.58 17.15 -11.37
N ALA A 143 -5.03 16.36 -10.39
CA ALA A 143 -5.17 16.82 -9.01
C ALA A 143 -3.83 17.26 -8.42
N LEU A 144 -2.79 16.45 -8.61
CA LEU A 144 -1.43 16.77 -8.16
C LEU A 144 -0.93 18.06 -8.81
N PHE A 145 -1.08 18.20 -10.13
CA PHE A 145 -0.70 19.40 -10.84
C PHE A 145 -1.41 20.65 -10.28
N LEU A 146 -2.72 20.58 -10.02
CA LEU A 146 -3.46 21.71 -9.44
C LEU A 146 -3.00 22.02 -8.01
N LEU A 147 -2.76 21.01 -7.18
CA LEU A 147 -2.23 21.17 -5.82
C LEU A 147 -0.85 21.84 -5.83
N GLU A 148 0.05 21.45 -6.74
CA GLU A 148 1.36 22.08 -6.93
C GLU A 148 1.27 23.56 -7.33
N LYS A 149 0.17 23.96 -7.97
CA LYS A 149 -0.14 25.36 -8.33
C LYS A 149 -0.92 26.11 -7.24
N GLY A 150 -1.10 25.50 -6.06
CA GLY A 150 -1.78 26.11 -4.92
C GLY A 150 -3.30 26.16 -5.04
N VAL A 151 -3.89 25.32 -5.89
CA VAL A 151 -5.35 25.19 -6.02
C VAL A 151 -5.85 24.13 -5.04
N ASP A 152 -6.97 24.38 -4.37
CA ASP A 152 -7.65 23.41 -3.51
C ASP A 152 -8.33 22.34 -4.37
N ALA A 153 -7.57 21.34 -4.82
CA ALA A 153 -8.05 20.23 -5.64
C ALA A 153 -8.27 18.96 -4.82
N ARG A 154 -9.37 18.27 -5.10
CA ARG A 154 -9.79 16.99 -4.52
C ARG A 154 -10.15 16.02 -5.63
N LEU A 155 -9.95 14.74 -5.39
CA LEU A 155 -10.43 13.65 -6.23
C LEU A 155 -11.76 13.14 -5.67
N MET A 156 -12.77 12.97 -6.52
CA MET A 156 -13.91 12.16 -6.10
C MET A 156 -13.42 10.72 -5.89
N SER A 157 -13.82 10.08 -4.79
CA SER A 157 -13.39 8.71 -4.47
C SER A 157 -13.87 7.67 -5.48
N VAL A 158 -14.84 8.03 -6.31
CA VAL A 158 -15.38 7.21 -7.39
C VAL A 158 -15.27 7.93 -8.74
N GLY A 159 -15.21 7.17 -9.83
CA GLY A 159 -15.27 7.73 -11.18
C GLY A 159 -16.71 7.81 -11.71
N TRP A 160 -16.83 8.21 -12.97
CA TRP A 160 -18.10 8.27 -13.69
C TRP A 160 -18.85 6.93 -13.70
N ASN A 161 -18.13 5.83 -13.93
CA ASN A 161 -18.72 4.51 -14.07
C ASN A 161 -19.40 4.07 -12.76
N GLU A 162 -18.70 4.21 -11.64
CA GLU A 162 -19.25 3.88 -10.33
C GLU A 162 -20.34 4.88 -9.89
N PHE A 163 -20.14 6.17 -10.16
CA PHE A 163 -21.14 7.21 -9.85
C PHE A 163 -22.48 6.92 -10.53
N ARG A 164 -22.47 6.67 -11.84
CA ARG A 164 -23.70 6.48 -12.63
C ARG A 164 -24.30 5.09 -12.50
N HIS A 165 -23.48 4.05 -12.58
CA HIS A 165 -23.95 2.69 -12.80
C HIS A 165 -23.96 1.83 -11.53
N PHE A 166 -23.17 2.19 -10.51
CA PHE A 166 -22.96 1.37 -9.32
C PHE A 166 -23.18 2.19 -8.04
N LYS A 167 -24.34 2.85 -7.92
CA LYS A 167 -24.68 3.68 -6.73
C LYS A 167 -24.53 2.92 -5.41
N ASN A 168 -24.79 1.62 -5.43
CA ASN A 168 -24.65 0.71 -4.30
C ASN A 168 -23.20 0.54 -3.79
N PHE A 169 -22.18 1.01 -4.52
CA PHE A 169 -20.79 0.96 -4.08
C PHE A 169 -20.38 2.13 -3.18
N TRP A 170 -21.15 3.22 -3.18
CA TRP A 170 -20.80 4.44 -2.44
C TRP A 170 -21.97 5.05 -1.67
N VAL A 171 -23.21 4.64 -1.94
CA VAL A 171 -24.37 4.96 -1.11
C VAL A 171 -24.58 3.86 -0.08
N PRO A 172 -24.72 4.17 1.22
CA PRO A 172 -25.13 3.20 2.22
C PRO A 172 -26.47 2.53 1.87
N GLU A 173 -26.61 1.24 2.15
CA GLU A 173 -27.82 0.47 1.80
C GLU A 173 -29.12 1.10 2.31
N SER A 174 -29.09 1.66 3.51
CA SER A 174 -30.22 2.36 4.12
C SER A 174 -30.71 3.57 3.33
N GLN A 175 -29.92 4.10 2.39
CA GLN A 175 -30.19 5.31 1.60
C GLN A 175 -30.40 5.03 0.11
N TRP A 176 -30.41 3.77 -0.32
CA TRP A 176 -30.50 3.43 -1.75
C TRP A 176 -31.79 3.92 -2.42
N SER A 177 -32.91 3.96 -1.69
CA SER A 177 -34.20 4.46 -2.17
C SER A 177 -34.32 5.98 -2.15
N GLU A 178 -33.50 6.67 -1.36
CA GLU A 178 -33.56 8.13 -1.18
C GLU A 178 -32.87 8.88 -2.32
N ILE A 179 -31.91 8.23 -2.99
CA ILE A 179 -31.09 8.86 -4.03
C ILE A 179 -31.52 8.36 -5.42
N ASP A 180 -32.17 9.26 -6.15
CA ASP A 180 -32.31 9.17 -7.60
C ASP A 180 -31.07 9.77 -8.28
N ILE A 181 -30.22 8.88 -8.83
CA ILE A 181 -28.97 9.29 -9.48
C ILE A 181 -29.22 10.12 -10.74
N ASN A 182 -30.37 9.95 -11.41
CA ASN A 182 -30.67 10.64 -12.67
C ASN A 182 -30.82 12.16 -12.46
N LYS A 183 -31.22 12.61 -11.26
CA LYS A 183 -31.23 14.03 -10.86
C LYS A 183 -29.84 14.69 -10.95
N TYR A 184 -28.77 13.89 -10.85
CA TYR A 184 -27.38 14.35 -10.84
C TYR A 184 -26.66 14.08 -12.16
N ILE A 185 -27.37 13.60 -13.18
CA ILE A 185 -26.81 13.34 -14.50
C ILE A 185 -27.35 14.38 -15.47
N GLN A 186 -26.45 14.93 -16.29
CA GLN A 186 -26.79 15.77 -17.42
C GLN A 186 -26.45 15.03 -18.71
N THR A 187 -27.44 14.88 -19.58
CA THR A 187 -27.32 14.35 -20.94
C THR A 187 -27.53 15.49 -21.92
N ASN A 188 -26.66 15.59 -22.93
CA ASN A 188 -26.89 16.51 -24.04
C ASN A 188 -27.45 15.65 -25.19
N GLU A 189 -28.79 15.58 -25.28
CA GLU A 189 -29.49 15.05 -26.46
C GLU A 189 -29.49 16.08 -27.60
#